data_AF-A0A965JC43-F1
#
_entry.id   AF-A0A965JC43-F1
#
_cell.length_a   1.000
_cell.length_b   1.000
_cell.length_c   1.000
_cell.angle_alpha   90.00
_cell.angle_beta   90.00
_cell.angle_gamma   90.00
#
_symmetry.space_group_name_H-M   'P 1'
#
loop_
_entity.id
_entity.type
_entity.pdbx_description
1 polymer ?
#
loop_
_entity_poly.entity_id
_entity_poly.type
_entity_poly.pdbx_seq_one_letter_code
_entity_poly.pdbx_strand_id
1 'polypeptide(L)'
;MFSLLKDKYKKIKKFFLHSLQTIFSKKMDQEQWDRLEELLYMQDLGGSLVDEILEGIKLFHKSHPQAEESDYIQWMKKFMLSLFPLQNEPLPRFYPKGSLVLVVGVNGSGKTTTIGRLAHFYREQNQKILVAPGDTF
;
A
#
# COMPACT_ATOMS: atom_id res chain seq x y z
N MET A 1 -12.58 -8.85 -7.44
CA MET A 1 -11.23 -8.66 -6.83
C MET A 1 -11.01 -7.22 -6.36
N PHE A 2 -11.09 -6.20 -7.24
CA PHE A 2 -10.90 -4.79 -6.85
C PHE A 2 -11.92 -4.27 -5.83
N SER A 3 -13.18 -4.72 -5.86
CA SER A 3 -14.21 -4.34 -4.89
C SER A 3 -13.85 -4.75 -3.46
N LEU A 4 -13.42 -6.00 -3.26
CA LEU A 4 -13.00 -6.52 -1.95
C LEU A 4 -11.82 -5.74 -1.35
N LEU A 5 -10.83 -5.38 -2.17
CA LEU A 5 -9.71 -4.54 -1.73
C LEU A 5 -10.19 -3.14 -1.37
N LYS A 6 -11.01 -2.53 -2.23
CA LYS A 6 -11.57 -1.19 -2.00
C LYS A 6 -12.35 -1.11 -0.70
N ASP A 7 -13.13 -2.13 -0.38
CA ASP A 7 -13.94 -2.18 0.85
C ASP A 7 -13.09 -2.35 2.11
N LYS A 8 -12.05 -3.21 2.06
CA LYS A 8 -11.11 -3.38 3.18
C LYS A 8 -10.39 -2.08 3.55
N TYR A 9 -9.91 -1.35 2.55
CA TYR A 9 -9.17 -0.11 2.78
C TYR A 9 -10.06 1.14 2.84
N LYS A 10 -11.39 1.01 2.69
CA LYS A 10 -12.32 2.14 2.60
C LYS A 10 -12.25 3.07 3.81
N LYS A 11 -12.22 2.49 5.02
CA LYS A 11 -12.18 3.26 6.28
C LYS A 11 -10.86 4.01 6.43
N ILE A 12 -9.73 3.32 6.25
CA ILE A 12 -8.38 3.88 6.35
C ILE A 12 -8.22 5.01 5.31
N LYS A 13 -8.57 4.73 4.05
CA LYS A 13 -8.54 5.73 2.99
C LYS A 13 -9.38 6.96 3.31
N LYS A 14 -10.62 6.76 3.82
CA LYS A 14 -11.51 7.87 4.15
C LYS A 14 -10.93 8.75 5.25
N PHE A 15 -10.44 8.13 6.33
CA PHE A 15 -9.82 8.84 7.44
C PHE A 15 -8.59 9.62 6.98
N PHE A 16 -7.62 8.94 6.35
CA PHE A 16 -6.37 9.56 5.92
C PHE A 16 -6.60 10.68 4.91
N LEU A 17 -7.47 10.44 3.90
CA LEU A 17 -7.81 11.47 2.92
C LEU A 17 -8.46 12.68 3.59
N HIS A 18 -9.45 12.47 4.47
CA HIS A 18 -10.11 13.57 5.16
C HIS A 18 -9.14 14.40 6.01
N SER A 19 -8.21 13.75 6.71
CA SER A 19 -7.18 14.44 7.50
C SER A 19 -6.26 15.29 6.61
N LEU A 20 -5.80 14.75 5.48
CA LEU A 20 -5.00 15.50 4.51
C LEU A 20 -5.77 16.70 3.94
N GLN A 21 -7.03 16.51 3.55
CA GLN A 21 -7.87 17.61 3.06
C GLN A 21 -8.05 18.71 4.11
N THR A 22 -8.25 18.32 5.37
CA THR A 22 -8.38 19.27 6.48
C THR A 22 -7.12 20.11 6.65
N ILE A 23 -5.93 19.51 6.49
CA ILE A 23 -4.65 20.21 6.58
C ILE A 23 -4.48 21.15 5.37
N PHE A 24 -4.63 20.64 4.15
CA PHE A 24 -4.37 21.40 2.93
C PHE A 24 -5.45 22.43 2.57
N SER A 25 -6.63 22.37 3.19
CA SER A 25 -7.67 23.41 3.07
C SER A 25 -7.28 24.72 3.78
N LYS A 26 -6.26 24.69 4.64
CA LYS A 26 -5.73 25.84 5.36
C LYS A 26 -4.40 26.29 4.76
N LYS A 27 -3.98 27.50 5.11
CA LYS A 27 -2.64 28.00 4.77
C LYS A 27 -1.59 27.09 5.41
N MET A 28 -0.59 26.68 4.64
CA MET A 28 0.53 25.86 5.09
C MET A 28 1.53 26.67 5.94
N ASP A 29 1.11 27.01 7.16
CA ASP A 29 1.97 27.54 8.21
C ASP A 29 2.68 26.42 8.99
N GLN A 30 3.53 26.79 9.95
CA GLN A 30 4.29 25.83 10.76
C GLN A 30 3.39 24.81 11.44
N GLU A 31 2.22 25.23 11.94
CA GLU A 31 1.28 24.32 12.61
C GLU A 31 0.71 23.28 11.64
N GLN A 32 0.38 23.66 10.40
CA GLN A 32 -0.09 22.71 9.40
C GLN A 32 1.03 21.74 8.95
N TRP A 33 2.28 22.20 8.88
CA TRP A 33 3.42 21.32 8.58
C TRP A 33 3.64 20.28 9.67
N ASP A 34 3.61 20.70 10.94
CA ASP A 34 3.78 19.80 12.09
C ASP A 34 2.65 18.74 12.13
N ARG A 35 1.40 19.16 11.87
CA ARG A 35 0.25 18.26 11.76
C ARG A 35 0.38 17.27 10.61
N LEU A 36 0.92 17.71 9.47
CA LEU A 36 1.13 16.83 8.31
C LEU A 36 2.17 15.77 8.63
N GLU A 37 3.29 16.16 9.24
CA GLU A 37 4.34 15.26 9.68
C GLU A 37 3.82 14.22 10.67
N GLU A 38 3.14 14.65 11.72
CA GLU A 38 2.53 13.75 12.71
C GLU A 38 1.57 12.75 12.05
N LEU A 39 0.70 13.24 11.16
CA LEU A 39 -0.24 12.39 10.42
C LEU A 39 0.48 11.32 9.61
N LEU A 40 1.57 11.67 8.91
CA LEU A 40 2.33 10.75 8.07
C LEU A 40 3.07 9.69 8.90
N TYR A 41 3.64 10.06 10.05
CA TYR A 41 4.28 9.12 10.97
C TYR A 41 3.29 8.11 11.55
N MET A 42 2.03 8.50 11.78
CA MET A 42 0.98 7.60 12.28
C MET A 42 0.47 6.56 11.26
N GLN A 43 0.86 6.63 9.98
CA GLN A 43 0.35 5.75 8.91
C GLN A 43 1.25 4.54 8.60
N ASP A 44 2.21 4.19 9.47
CA ASP A 44 3.14 3.07 9.25
C ASP A 44 3.94 3.17 7.92
N LEU A 45 4.24 4.40 7.46
CA LEU A 45 4.98 4.64 6.21
C LEU A 45 6.49 4.41 6.34
N GLY A 46 7.02 4.47 7.57
CA GLY A 46 8.46 4.46 7.85
C GLY A 46 9.10 5.84 7.69
N GLY A 47 10.04 6.19 8.57
CA GLY A 47 10.58 7.55 8.67
C GLY A 47 11.19 8.09 7.38
N SER A 48 12.01 7.28 6.70
CA SER A 48 12.65 7.71 5.44
C SER A 48 11.66 8.13 4.35
N LEU A 49 10.53 7.43 4.26
CA LEU A 49 9.48 7.77 3.29
C LEU A 49 8.69 9.01 3.71
N VAL A 50 8.44 9.18 5.01
CA VAL A 50 7.82 10.40 5.55
C VAL A 50 8.66 11.62 5.21
N ASP A 51 9.98 11.55 5.44
CA ASP A 51 10.91 12.64 5.14
C ASP A 51 10.88 12.99 3.64
N GLU A 52 10.93 11.99 2.76
CA GLU A 52 10.87 12.18 1.30
C GLU A 52 9.56 12.85 0.86
N ILE A 53 8.42 12.46 1.45
CA ILE A 53 7.13 13.08 1.18
C ILE A 53 7.13 14.54 1.63
N LEU A 54 7.62 14.83 2.84
CA LEU A 54 7.63 16.18 3.39
C LEU A 54 8.51 17.12 2.57
N GLU A 55 9.71 16.68 2.19
CA GLU A 55 10.59 17.44 1.31
C GLU A 55 9.94 17.70 -0.06
N GLY A 56 9.34 16.67 -0.65
CA GLY A 56 8.64 16.78 -1.93
C GLY A 56 7.47 17.76 -1.89
N ILE A 57 6.63 17.72 -0.84
CA ILE A 57 5.51 18.64 -0.66
C ILE A 57 6.01 20.07 -0.40
N LYS A 58 7.10 20.27 0.35
CA LYS A 58 7.70 21.60 0.57
C LYS A 58 8.20 22.21 -0.74
N LEU A 59 8.89 21.42 -1.58
CA LEU A 59 9.33 21.86 -2.90
C LEU A 59 8.15 22.18 -3.83
N PHE A 60 7.11 21.34 -3.79
CA PHE A 60 5.88 21.55 -4.54
C PHE A 60 5.19 22.86 -4.13
N HIS A 61 5.01 23.09 -2.82
CA HIS A 61 4.43 24.31 -2.24
C HIS A 61 5.18 25.57 -2.68
N LYS A 62 6.51 25.55 -2.58
CA LYS A 62 7.37 26.68 -3.00
C LYS A 62 7.25 26.99 -4.49
N SER A 63 7.08 25.97 -5.31
CA SER A 63 6.97 26.10 -6.77
C SER A 63 5.55 26.48 -7.24
N HIS A 64 4.54 26.20 -6.41
CA HIS A 64 3.12 26.43 -6.71
C HIS A 64 2.45 27.22 -5.56
N PRO A 65 2.76 28.53 -5.41
CA PRO A 65 2.25 29.33 -4.30
C PRO A 65 0.72 29.50 -4.29
N GLN A 66 0.05 29.21 -5.40
CA GLN A 66 -1.41 29.24 -5.55
C GLN A 66 -2.04 27.85 -5.52
N ALA A 67 -1.28 26.80 -5.15
CA ALA A 67 -1.81 25.44 -5.07
C ALA A 67 -2.93 25.35 -4.04
N GLU A 68 -4.03 24.73 -4.44
CA GLU A 68 -5.18 24.45 -3.59
C GLU A 68 -5.09 23.04 -3.01
N GLU A 69 -5.97 22.71 -2.06
CA GLU A 69 -6.09 21.38 -1.45
C GLU A 69 -6.00 20.24 -2.47
N SER A 70 -6.74 20.37 -3.58
CA SER A 70 -6.83 19.34 -4.61
C SER A 70 -5.50 19.07 -5.32
N ASP A 71 -4.64 20.08 -5.43
CA ASP A 71 -3.32 19.99 -6.06
C ASP A 71 -2.35 19.20 -5.19
N TYR A 72 -2.33 19.44 -3.88
CA TYR A 72 -1.53 18.65 -2.93
C TYR A 72 -1.96 17.18 -2.92
N ILE A 73 -3.27 16.93 -2.89
CA ILE A 73 -3.81 15.57 -2.96
C ILE A 73 -3.42 14.88 -4.27
N GLN A 74 -3.44 15.62 -5.39
CA GLN A 74 -3.02 15.08 -6.68
C GLN A 74 -1.51 14.78 -6.70
N TRP A 75 -0.70 15.69 -6.15
CA TRP A 75 0.74 15.51 -6.02
C TRP A 75 1.06 14.26 -5.19
N MET A 76 0.44 14.10 -4.00
CA MET A 76 0.66 12.95 -3.14
C MET A 76 0.29 11.63 -3.83
N LYS A 77 -0.82 11.61 -4.59
CA LYS A 77 -1.19 10.43 -5.37
C LYS A 77 -0.13 10.09 -6.42
N LYS A 78 0.36 11.09 -7.15
CA LYS A 78 1.41 10.90 -8.17
C LYS A 78 2.70 10.39 -7.54
N PHE A 79 3.13 11.01 -6.44
CA PHE A 79 4.30 10.59 -5.68
C PHE A 79 4.17 9.13 -5.22
N MET A 80 3.08 8.79 -4.52
CA MET A 80 2.85 7.42 -4.04
C MET A 80 2.81 6.39 -5.17
N LEU A 81 2.22 6.74 -6.33
CA LEU A 81 2.22 5.84 -7.50
C LEU A 81 3.62 5.65 -8.08
N SER A 82 4.48 6.66 -8.04
CA SER A 82 5.86 6.55 -8.55
C SER A 82 6.73 5.59 -7.73
N LEU A 83 6.39 5.36 -6.45
CA LEU A 83 7.08 4.38 -5.59
C LEU A 83 6.83 2.92 -6.04
N PHE A 84 5.78 2.69 -6.82
CA PHE A 84 5.43 1.38 -7.37
C PHE A 84 5.58 1.44 -8.89
N PRO A 85 6.82 1.42 -9.42
CA PRO A 85 7.02 1.35 -10.86
C PRO A 85 6.27 0.14 -11.38
N LEU A 86 5.45 0.34 -12.42
CA LEU A 86 4.69 -0.72 -13.05
C LEU A 86 5.69 -1.78 -13.51
N GLN A 87 5.73 -2.91 -12.79
CA GLN A 87 6.43 -4.09 -13.28
C GLN A 87 5.65 -4.54 -14.50
N ASN A 88 6.19 -4.26 -15.69
CA ASN A 88 5.63 -4.68 -16.97
C ASN A 88 5.77 -6.20 -17.18
N GLU A 89 6.41 -6.91 -16.24
CA GLU A 89 6.42 -8.36 -16.27
C GLU A 89 5.05 -8.88 -15.84
N PRO A 90 4.32 -9.57 -16.74
CA PRO A 90 3.12 -10.26 -16.32
C PRO A 90 3.54 -11.28 -15.26
N LEU A 91 2.92 -11.21 -14.07
CA LEU A 91 2.98 -12.30 -13.11
C LEU A 91 2.71 -13.61 -13.88
N PRO A 92 3.59 -14.63 -13.80
CA PRO A 92 3.39 -15.86 -14.55
C PRO A 92 2.01 -16.41 -14.19
N ARG A 93 1.10 -16.45 -15.19
CA ARG A 93 -0.29 -16.90 -14.98
C ARG A 93 -0.34 -18.30 -14.40
N PHE A 94 0.69 -19.09 -14.69
CA PHE A 94 0.86 -20.45 -14.20
C PHE A 94 2.30 -20.69 -13.85
N TYR A 95 2.52 -21.36 -12.73
CA TYR A 95 3.81 -21.96 -12.44
C TYR A 95 4.02 -23.17 -13.36
N PRO A 96 5.24 -23.40 -13.88
CA PRO A 96 5.57 -24.62 -14.61
C PRO A 96 5.19 -25.87 -13.81
N LYS A 97 4.83 -26.96 -14.51
CA LYS A 97 4.58 -28.26 -13.87
C LYS A 97 5.80 -28.67 -13.04
N GLY A 98 5.58 -29.05 -11.79
CA GLY A 98 6.65 -29.42 -10.86
C GLY A 98 7.20 -28.25 -10.03
N SER A 99 6.59 -27.07 -10.10
CA SER A 99 6.97 -25.95 -9.24
C SER A 99 6.66 -26.23 -7.77
N LEU A 100 7.58 -25.83 -6.90
CA LEU A 100 7.47 -25.93 -5.45
C LEU A 100 7.27 -24.52 -4.86
N VAL A 101 6.23 -24.36 -4.04
CA VAL A 101 5.99 -23.13 -3.27
C VAL A 101 6.21 -23.46 -1.80
N LEU A 102 7.29 -22.94 -1.22
CA LEU A 102 7.56 -23.04 0.21
C LEU A 102 7.04 -21.78 0.91
N VAL A 103 6.13 -21.95 1.88
CA VAL A 103 5.58 -20.84 2.67
C VAL A 103 6.25 -20.82 4.04
N VAL A 104 6.96 -19.72 4.34
CA VAL A 104 7.72 -19.53 5.58
C VAL A 104 7.16 -18.35 6.39
N GLY A 105 7.35 -18.37 7.72
CA GLY A 105 6.93 -17.28 8.61
C GLY A 105 6.75 -17.71 10.07
N VAL A 106 6.52 -16.75 10.95
CA VAL A 106 6.31 -16.97 12.40
C VAL A 106 4.95 -17.60 12.71
N ASN A 107 4.76 -18.12 13.93
CA ASN A 107 3.47 -18.66 14.37
C ASN A 107 2.41 -17.55 14.44
N GLY A 108 1.18 -17.87 14.02
CA GLY A 108 0.07 -16.91 13.99
C GLY A 108 0.03 -15.96 12.78
N SER A 109 1.03 -15.95 11.88
CA SER A 109 1.03 -15.08 10.69
C SER A 109 0.05 -15.51 9.57
N GLY A 110 -0.68 -16.61 9.77
CA GLY A 110 -1.66 -17.12 8.82
C GLY A 110 -1.09 -18.02 7.71
N LYS A 111 0.07 -18.65 7.91
CA LYS A 111 0.70 -19.59 6.95
C LYS A 111 -0.28 -20.64 6.43
N THR A 112 -0.86 -21.45 7.33
CA THR A 112 -1.78 -22.56 6.98
C THR A 112 -3.03 -22.06 6.26
N THR A 113 -3.61 -20.94 6.73
CA THR A 113 -4.77 -20.30 6.07
C THR A 113 -4.42 -19.83 4.65
N THR A 114 -3.22 -19.30 4.46
CA THR A 114 -2.74 -18.81 3.16
C THR A 114 -2.50 -19.97 2.21
N ILE A 115 -1.91 -21.07 2.67
CA ILE A 115 -1.75 -22.31 1.89
C ILE A 115 -3.11 -22.82 1.39
N GLY A 116 -4.13 -22.88 2.27
CA GLY A 116 -5.48 -23.31 1.88
C GLY A 116 -6.12 -22.39 0.82
N ARG A 117 -5.94 -21.06 0.95
CA ARG A 117 -6.44 -20.09 -0.04
C ARG A 117 -5.71 -20.21 -1.38
N LEU A 118 -4.40 -20.38 -1.38
CA LEU A 118 -3.61 -20.60 -2.59
C LEU A 118 -3.99 -21.92 -3.28
N ALA A 119 -4.16 -22.99 -2.51
CA ALA A 119 -4.60 -24.27 -3.04
C ALA A 119 -5.98 -24.17 -3.69
N HIS A 120 -6.92 -23.47 -3.05
CA HIS A 120 -8.23 -23.20 -3.64
C HIS A 120 -8.14 -22.39 -4.94
N PHE A 121 -7.40 -21.28 -4.92
CA PHE A 121 -7.20 -20.40 -6.08
C PHE A 121 -6.63 -21.14 -7.31
N TYR A 122 -5.58 -21.94 -7.12
CA TYR A 122 -5.00 -22.70 -8.23
C TYR A 122 -5.90 -23.85 -8.68
N ARG A 123 -6.71 -24.42 -7.78
CA ARG A 123 -7.68 -25.47 -8.13
C ARG A 123 -8.80 -24.89 -9.00
N GLU A 124 -9.28 -23.68 -8.72
CA GLU A 124 -10.24 -22.95 -9.57
C GLU A 124 -9.67 -22.67 -10.97
N GLN A 125 -8.34 -22.62 -11.11
CA GLN A 125 -7.64 -22.49 -12.38
C GLN A 125 -7.27 -23.85 -13.02
N ASN A 126 -7.87 -24.95 -12.56
CA ASN A 126 -7.64 -26.32 -13.04
C ASN A 126 -6.19 -26.82 -12.91
N GLN A 127 -5.39 -26.25 -12.01
CA GLN A 127 -4.04 -26.74 -11.73
C GLN A 127 -4.10 -27.98 -10.83
N LYS A 128 -3.17 -28.93 -11.04
CA LYS A 128 -2.97 -30.08 -10.15
C LYS A 128 -2.08 -29.64 -8.99
N ILE A 129 -2.56 -29.83 -7.76
CA ILE A 129 -1.90 -29.35 -6.55
C ILE A 129 -1.72 -30.51 -5.58
N LEU A 130 -0.56 -30.56 -4.95
CA LEU A 130 -0.28 -31.39 -3.79
C LEU A 130 0.10 -30.46 -2.63
N VAL A 131 -0.59 -30.60 -1.50
CA VAL A 131 -0.23 -29.89 -0.26
C VAL A 131 0.48 -30.90 0.65
N ALA A 132 1.70 -30.57 1.07
CA ALA A 132 2.48 -31.39 1.97
C ALA A 132 2.54 -30.74 3.36
N PRO A 133 2.27 -31.48 4.45
CA PRO A 133 2.42 -30.97 5.80
C PRO A 133 3.92 -30.89 6.15
N GLY A 134 4.46 -29.67 6.18
CA GLY A 134 5.85 -29.40 6.56
C GLY A 134 6.01 -28.70 7.90
N ASP A 135 4.90 -28.37 8.57
CA ASP A 135 4.86 -27.72 9.88
C ASP A 135 4.50 -28.79 10.94
N THR A 136 5.51 -29.47 11.47
CA THR A 136 5.38 -30.66 12.34
C THR A 136 6.03 -30.47 13.73
N PHE A 137 6.13 -29.22 14.18
CA PHE A 137 6.66 -28.89 15.50
C PHE A 137 5.79 -29.42 16.65
#